data_AF-A0A511KMY1-F1
#
_entry.id   AF-A0A511KMY1-F1
#
_cell.length_a   1.000
_cell.length_b   1.000
_cell.length_c   1.000
_cell.angle_alpha   90.00
_cell.angle_beta   90.00
_cell.angle_gamma   90.00
#
_symmetry.space_group_name_H-M   'P 1'
#
loop_
_entity.id
_entity.type
_entity.pdbx_description
1 polymer ?
#
loop_
_entity_poly.entity_id
_entity_poly.type
_entity_poly.pdbx_seq_one_letter_code
_entity_poly.pdbx_strand_id
1 'polypeptide(L)'
;MPFGGNAPPPKIVPPPIPPSQLPQHFAPTPLSRAGQIAAFTLSAGIAVYGVLFYDYGEHEHCFMPVRRWVDQHTASFFTLTPEERRYVSYSSTGIPIAGASPAEPPAAAPAREAPHGVKPDTHTPIEYFKEHPVSFGKGKGETGPERMV
;
A
#
# COMPACT_ATOMS: atom_id res chain seq x y z
N MET A 1 35.54 -4.68 69.62
CA MET A 1 35.58 -5.99 68.94
C MET A 1 35.55 -5.73 67.43
N PRO A 2 36.62 -5.99 66.66
CA PRO A 2 36.59 -5.77 65.22
C PRO A 2 35.87 -6.93 64.52
N PHE A 3 34.74 -6.64 63.87
CA PHE A 3 34.05 -7.60 63.03
C PHE A 3 34.65 -7.63 61.63
N GLY A 4 35.02 -8.83 61.20
CA GLY A 4 34.72 -9.32 59.86
C GLY A 4 35.61 -8.78 58.75
N GLY A 5 36.69 -9.49 58.47
CA GLY A 5 37.45 -9.32 57.23
C GLY A 5 36.56 -9.56 55.99
N ASN A 6 36.79 -8.74 54.97
CA ASN A 6 36.24 -8.89 53.62
C ASN A 6 36.80 -10.16 52.97
N ALA A 7 36.19 -11.31 53.20
CA ALA A 7 36.40 -12.49 52.37
C ALA A 7 35.45 -12.42 51.16
N PRO A 8 35.94 -12.62 49.92
CA PRO A 8 35.07 -12.69 48.75
C PRO A 8 34.10 -13.87 48.90
N PRO A 9 32.83 -13.72 48.48
CA PRO A 9 31.83 -14.78 48.60
C PRO A 9 32.31 -16.05 47.86
N PRO A 10 32.07 -17.25 48.42
CA PRO A 10 32.49 -18.48 47.78
C PRO A 10 31.82 -18.65 46.41
N LYS A 11 32.63 -18.96 45.40
CA LYS A 11 32.16 -19.21 44.03
C LYS A 11 31.37 -20.51 44.00
N ILE A 12 30.04 -20.40 43.96
CA ILE A 12 29.13 -21.54 43.82
C ILE A 12 29.34 -22.13 42.43
N VAL A 13 29.96 -23.31 42.36
CA VAL A 13 30.03 -24.09 41.12
C VAL A 13 28.76 -24.93 41.08
N PRO A 14 27.84 -24.72 40.11
CA PRO A 14 26.67 -25.56 40.00
C PRO A 14 27.11 -27.01 39.70
N PRO A 15 26.36 -28.01 40.21
CA PRO A 15 26.66 -29.40 39.89
C PRO A 15 26.60 -29.61 38.37
N PRO A 16 27.43 -30.51 37.80
CA PRO A 16 27.37 -30.83 36.38
C PRO A 16 26.05 -31.56 36.09
N ILE A 17 25.05 -30.81 35.66
CA ILE A 17 23.78 -31.36 35.20
C ILE A 17 24.07 -32.03 33.85
N PRO A 18 23.85 -33.35 33.70
CA PRO A 18 24.05 -34.00 32.43
C PRO A 18 23.12 -33.37 31.38
N PRO A 19 23.57 -33.17 30.13
CA PRO A 19 22.77 -32.51 29.10
C PRO A 19 21.44 -33.23 28.81
N SER A 20 21.29 -34.49 29.25
CA SER A 20 20.06 -35.29 29.16
C SER A 20 18.96 -34.91 30.16
N GLN A 21 19.26 -34.17 31.22
CA GLN A 21 18.27 -33.71 32.23
C GLN A 21 17.76 -32.29 31.97
N LEU A 22 18.32 -31.59 30.98
CA LEU A 22 17.75 -30.35 30.50
C LEU A 22 16.54 -30.69 29.61
N PRO A 23 15.42 -29.94 29.68
CA PRO A 23 14.35 -30.03 28.70
C PRO A 23 14.90 -29.68 27.31
N GLN A 24 15.42 -30.67 26.58
CA GLN A 24 16.10 -30.51 25.29
C GLN A 24 15.17 -30.04 24.16
N HIS A 25 13.85 -30.02 24.38
CA HIS A 25 12.90 -29.63 23.35
C HIS A 25 11.66 -28.96 23.94
N PHE A 26 11.79 -27.69 24.34
CA PHE A 26 10.65 -26.82 24.63
C PHE A 26 10.02 -26.37 23.30
N ALA A 27 9.31 -27.28 22.63
CA ALA A 27 8.50 -26.89 21.48
C ALA A 27 7.49 -25.84 21.97
N PRO A 28 7.48 -24.60 21.41
CA PRO A 28 6.57 -23.58 21.87
C PRO A 28 5.15 -24.08 21.68
N THR A 29 4.35 -24.00 22.75
CA THR A 29 2.94 -24.38 22.70
C THR A 29 2.24 -23.56 21.61
N PRO A 30 1.19 -24.08 20.96
CA PRO A 30 0.49 -23.35 19.90
C PRO A 30 -0.01 -21.98 20.38
N LEU A 31 -0.40 -21.88 21.65
CA LEU A 31 -0.78 -20.61 22.28
C LEU A 31 0.41 -19.65 22.43
N SER A 32 1.59 -20.15 22.79
CA SER A 32 2.82 -19.35 22.81
C SER A 32 3.20 -18.86 21.42
N ARG A 33 3.03 -19.68 20.36
CA ARG A 33 3.29 -19.26 18.98
C ARG A 33 2.30 -18.20 18.52
N ALA A 34 1.02 -18.37 18.83
CA ALA A 34 -0.01 -17.37 18.51
C ALA A 34 0.28 -16.03 19.20
N GLY A 35 0.68 -16.05 20.48
CA GLY A 35 1.09 -14.85 21.21
C GLY A 35 2.31 -14.17 20.60
N GLN A 36 3.33 -14.94 20.18
CA GLN A 36 4.50 -14.40 19.50
C GLN A 36 4.15 -13.74 18.16
N ILE A 37 3.30 -14.38 17.35
CA ILE A 37 2.85 -13.81 16.08
C ILE A 37 2.04 -12.53 16.34
N ALA A 38 1.10 -12.56 17.30
CA ALA A 38 0.30 -11.39 17.64
C ALA A 38 1.16 -10.22 18.11
N ALA A 39 2.16 -10.47 18.95
CA ALA A 39 3.10 -9.45 19.41
C ALA A 39 3.91 -8.86 18.25
N PHE A 40 4.40 -9.71 17.33
CA PHE A 40 5.12 -9.26 16.14
C PHE A 40 4.25 -8.43 15.22
N THR A 41 3.04 -8.90 14.91
CA THR A 41 2.10 -8.18 14.05
C THR A 41 1.68 -6.85 14.67
N LEU A 42 1.42 -6.82 15.98
CA LEU A 42 1.08 -5.59 16.69
C LEU A 42 2.25 -4.60 16.67
N SER A 43 3.46 -5.06 16.96
CA SER A 43 4.67 -4.22 16.94
C SER A 43 4.94 -3.66 15.55
N ALA A 44 4.85 -4.49 14.52
CA ALA A 44 4.97 -4.05 13.13
C ALA A 44 3.87 -3.04 12.77
N GLY A 45 2.62 -3.30 13.16
CA GLY A 45 1.50 -2.40 12.92
C GLY A 45 1.69 -1.02 13.57
N ILE A 46 2.16 -0.98 14.82
CA ILE A 46 2.49 0.27 15.51
C ILE A 46 3.62 1.01 14.79
N ALA A 47 4.66 0.31 14.34
CA ALA A 47 5.75 0.91 13.59
C ALA A 47 5.27 1.52 12.26
N VAL A 48 4.46 0.79 11.49
CA VAL A 48 3.89 1.30 10.22
C VAL A 48 2.98 2.50 10.48
N TYR A 49 2.12 2.43 11.50
CA TYR A 49 1.27 3.55 11.90
C TYR A 49 2.11 4.78 12.26
N GLY A 50 3.15 4.59 13.06
CA GLY A 50 4.09 5.63 13.45
C GLY A 50 4.79 6.27 12.25
N VAL A 51 5.21 5.50 11.25
CA VAL A 51 5.96 6.03 10.10
C VAL A 51 5.04 6.74 9.09
N LEU A 52 3.85 6.19 8.82
CA LEU A 52 3.02 6.65 7.70
C LEU A 52 1.83 7.52 8.11
N PHE A 53 1.25 7.31 9.29
CA PHE A 53 -0.04 7.90 9.65
C PHE A 53 0.02 8.85 10.84
N TYR A 54 0.92 8.60 11.80
CA TYR A 54 1.05 9.44 12.98
C TYR A 54 1.47 10.88 12.60
N ASP A 55 0.81 11.85 13.22
CA ASP A 55 1.09 13.27 13.02
C ASP A 55 2.11 13.72 14.08
N TYR A 56 3.29 14.11 13.61
CA TYR A 56 4.36 14.59 14.47
C TYR A 56 4.41 16.14 14.55
N GLY A 57 3.47 16.85 13.91
CA GLY A 57 3.39 18.31 13.90
C GLY A 57 4.05 18.98 12.70
N GLU A 58 4.19 20.31 12.75
CA GLU A 58 4.54 21.15 11.59
C GLU A 58 6.02 21.08 11.12
N HIS A 59 6.90 20.45 11.90
CA HIS A 59 8.33 20.37 11.57
C HIS A 59 8.66 19.19 10.63
N GLU A 60 9.81 19.24 9.94
CA GLU A 60 10.26 18.09 9.15
C GLU A 60 10.69 16.92 10.06
N HIS A 61 10.11 15.75 9.83
CA HIS A 61 10.38 14.53 10.58
C HIS A 61 11.21 13.53 9.77
N CYS A 62 11.95 12.66 10.46
CA CYS A 62 12.81 11.66 9.83
C CYS A 62 12.07 10.67 8.90
N PHE A 63 10.75 10.56 9.05
CA PHE A 63 9.90 9.69 8.24
C PHE A 63 9.28 10.37 7.00
N MET A 64 9.45 11.69 6.85
CA MET A 64 8.91 12.43 5.70
C MET A 64 9.43 11.94 4.34
N PRO A 65 10.72 11.59 4.16
CA PRO A 65 11.19 11.04 2.89
C PRO A 65 10.50 9.73 2.52
N VAL A 66 10.30 8.85 3.51
CA VAL A 66 9.62 7.57 3.32
C VAL A 66 8.14 7.79 2.97
N ARG A 67 7.47 8.70 3.68
CA ARG A 67 6.07 9.04 3.39
C ARG A 67 5.88 9.59 1.98
N ARG A 68 6.73 10.54 1.56
CA ARG A 68 6.73 11.08 0.18
C ARG A 68 6.96 9.99 -0.87
N TRP A 69 7.85 9.03 -0.61
CA TRP A 69 8.06 7.89 -1.49
C TRP A 69 6.81 7.03 -1.59
N VAL A 70 6.18 6.68 -0.47
CA VAL A 70 4.92 5.91 -0.46
C VAL A 70 3.79 6.65 -1.20
N ASP A 71 3.66 7.96 -0.99
CA ASP A 71 2.66 8.78 -1.67
C ASP A 71 2.87 8.80 -3.20
N GLN A 72 4.13 8.88 -3.66
CA GLN A 72 4.45 8.81 -5.09
C GLN A 72 4.10 7.44 -5.70
N HIS A 73 4.39 6.35 -4.99
CA HIS A 73 4.06 5.00 -5.46
C HIS A 73 2.56 4.73 -5.44
N THR A 74 1.87 5.12 -4.37
CA THR A 74 0.42 4.96 -4.28
C THR A 74 -0.30 5.79 -5.34
N ALA A 75 0.14 7.02 -5.58
CA ALA A 75 -0.38 7.84 -6.67
C ALA A 75 -0.15 7.18 -8.04
N SER A 76 1.01 6.54 -8.27
CA SER A 76 1.31 5.89 -9.54
C SER A 76 0.31 4.78 -9.92
N PHE A 77 -0.29 4.08 -8.96
CA PHE A 77 -1.30 3.05 -9.24
C PHE A 77 -2.64 3.63 -9.71
N PHE A 78 -2.96 4.86 -9.32
CA PHE A 78 -4.22 5.51 -9.66
C PHE A 78 -4.06 6.59 -10.73
N THR A 79 -2.83 6.86 -11.17
CA THR A 79 -2.55 7.79 -12.27
C THR A 79 -2.06 7.03 -13.48
N LEU A 80 -2.60 7.37 -14.66
CA LEU A 80 -2.09 6.85 -15.93
C LEU A 80 -0.59 7.17 -16.05
N THR A 81 0.18 6.14 -16.40
CA THR A 81 1.58 6.31 -16.77
C THR A 81 1.69 7.24 -18.00
N PRO A 82 2.83 7.88 -18.23
CA PRO A 82 3.01 8.77 -19.38
C PRO A 82 2.70 8.08 -20.72
N GLU A 83 2.94 6.78 -20.82
CA GLU A 83 2.63 5.98 -22.01
C GLU A 83 1.13 5.72 -22.14
N GLU A 84 0.44 5.31 -21.06
CA GLU A 84 -1.01 5.12 -21.06
C GLU A 84 -1.77 6.41 -21.35
N ARG A 85 -1.28 7.56 -20.86
CA ARG A 85 -1.87 8.87 -21.19
C ARG A 85 -1.85 9.14 -22.69
N ARG A 86 -0.81 8.70 -23.41
CA ARG A 86 -0.75 8.85 -24.88
C ARG A 86 -1.91 8.10 -25.52
N TYR A 87 -2.10 6.83 -25.19
CA TYR A 87 -3.18 6.02 -25.77
C TYR A 87 -4.58 6.55 -25.43
N VAL A 88 -4.79 7.03 -24.20
CA VAL A 88 -6.07 7.65 -23.80
C VAL A 88 -6.31 8.98 -24.54
N SER A 89 -5.26 9.80 -24.73
CA SER A 89 -5.36 11.07 -25.46
C SER A 89 -5.70 10.89 -26.95
N TYR A 90 -5.17 9.85 -27.59
CA TYR A 90 -5.54 9.47 -28.96
C TYR A 90 -6.99 8.98 -29.05
N SER A 91 -7.45 8.23 -28.05
CA SER A 91 -8.81 7.69 -28.01
C SER A 91 -9.88 8.78 -27.79
N SER A 92 -9.59 9.78 -26.95
CA SER A 92 -10.49 10.92 -26.71
C SER A 92 -10.60 11.86 -27.92
N THR A 93 -9.66 11.80 -28.87
CA THR A 93 -9.64 12.65 -30.08
C THR A 93 -10.33 11.96 -31.28
N GLY A 94 -10.99 10.81 -31.06
CA GLY A 94 -11.91 10.23 -32.04
C GLY A 94 -11.26 9.45 -33.18
N ILE A 95 -10.22 8.66 -32.89
CA ILE A 95 -9.68 7.65 -33.83
C ILE A 95 -9.54 6.30 -33.10
N PRO A 96 -10.04 5.18 -33.65
CA PRO A 96 -10.13 3.91 -32.93
C PRO A 96 -8.78 3.20 -32.84
N ILE A 97 -8.51 2.52 -31.73
CA ILE A 97 -7.50 1.47 -31.70
C ILE A 97 -8.13 0.18 -31.16
N ALA A 98 -8.81 -0.53 -32.08
CA ALA A 98 -8.72 -1.98 -32.09
C ALA A 98 -7.39 -2.33 -32.80
N GLY A 99 -6.44 -2.87 -32.03
CA GLY A 99 -5.27 -3.62 -32.48
C GLY A 99 -4.49 -3.10 -33.69
N ALA A 100 -3.42 -2.35 -33.47
CA ALA A 100 -2.21 -2.45 -34.30
C ALA A 100 -1.04 -1.78 -33.58
N SER A 101 -0.07 -2.59 -33.17
CA SER A 101 1.33 -2.13 -33.11
C SER A 101 1.75 -1.78 -34.54
N PRO A 102 2.39 -0.62 -34.75
CA PRO A 102 3.65 -0.68 -35.49
C PRO A 102 4.71 0.28 -34.95
N ALA A 103 5.91 -0.29 -34.79
CA ALA A 103 7.20 0.25 -35.19
C ALA A 103 7.59 1.71 -34.82
N GLU A 104 8.64 1.80 -34.00
CA GLU A 104 9.85 2.64 -34.16
C GLU A 104 9.68 4.14 -34.51
N PRO A 105 10.14 5.08 -33.65
CA PRO A 105 10.04 6.51 -33.92
C PRO A 105 11.14 6.99 -34.89
N PRO A 106 10.82 7.68 -36.01
CA PRO A 106 11.78 8.55 -36.66
C PRO A 106 11.86 9.90 -35.94
N ALA A 107 13.10 10.40 -35.88
CA ALA A 107 13.52 11.60 -35.19
C ALA A 107 12.82 12.90 -35.63
N ALA A 108 12.74 13.82 -34.65
CA ALA A 108 12.80 15.28 -34.78
C ALA A 108 11.73 16.03 -35.62
N ALA A 109 10.82 16.71 -34.93
CA ALA A 109 10.55 18.16 -35.11
C ALA A 109 9.58 18.72 -34.03
N PRO A 110 9.68 20.01 -33.67
CA PRO A 110 9.04 20.60 -32.49
C PRO A 110 7.73 21.37 -32.79
N ALA A 111 7.06 21.76 -31.69
CA ALA A 111 5.99 22.76 -31.56
C ALA A 111 4.55 22.34 -31.88
N ARG A 112 3.72 22.29 -30.83
CA ARG A 112 2.71 23.32 -30.52
C ARG A 112 1.94 22.92 -29.27
N GLU A 113 2.09 23.73 -28.23
CA GLU A 113 1.31 23.68 -27.01
C GLU A 113 -0.12 24.13 -27.36
N ALA A 114 -1.06 23.19 -27.41
CA ALA A 114 -2.48 23.47 -27.53
C ALA A 114 -3.10 23.42 -26.12
N PRO A 115 -3.98 24.36 -25.74
CA PRO A 115 -4.61 24.37 -24.43
C PRO A 115 -5.63 23.23 -24.36
N HIS A 116 -5.25 22.09 -23.78
CA HIS A 116 -6.17 21.00 -23.53
C HIS A 116 -7.12 21.39 -22.39
N GLY A 117 -8.33 21.83 -22.77
CA GLY A 117 -9.43 22.20 -21.88
C GLY A 117 -10.09 21.04 -21.15
N VAL A 118 -9.32 20.04 -20.70
CA VAL A 118 -9.81 19.01 -19.79
C VAL A 118 -9.47 19.49 -18.38
N LYS A 119 -10.49 19.96 -17.66
CA LYS A 119 -10.33 20.34 -16.26
C LYS A 119 -9.89 19.09 -15.47
N PRO A 120 -8.81 19.15 -14.68
CA PRO A 120 -8.38 18.02 -13.87
C PRO A 120 -9.50 17.70 -12.88
N ASP A 121 -10.10 16.53 -13.05
CA ASP A 121 -11.20 16.10 -12.21
C ASP A 121 -10.67 15.91 -10.79
N THR A 122 -11.11 16.76 -9.86
CA THR A 122 -10.60 16.80 -8.47
C THR A 122 -11.43 15.91 -7.55
N HIS A 123 -12.48 15.27 -8.07
CA HIS A 123 -13.34 14.39 -7.29
C HIS A 123 -12.61 13.13 -6.84
N THR A 124 -12.85 12.73 -5.59
CA THR A 124 -12.39 11.42 -5.12
C THR A 124 -13.16 10.31 -5.86
N PRO A 125 -12.58 9.12 -6.06
CA PRO A 125 -13.27 8.04 -6.78
C PRO A 125 -14.67 7.73 -6.22
N ILE A 126 -14.84 7.86 -4.91
CA ILE A 126 -16.11 7.61 -4.23
C ILE A 126 -17.20 8.62 -4.63
N GLU A 127 -16.84 9.90 -4.80
CA GLU A 127 -17.80 10.93 -5.22
C GLU A 127 -18.25 10.74 -6.65
N TYR A 128 -17.33 10.42 -7.55
CA TYR A 128 -17.64 10.13 -8.95
C TYR A 128 -18.67 9.01 -9.09
N PHE A 129 -18.51 7.90 -8.35
CA PHE A 129 -19.48 6.78 -8.39
C PHE A 129 -20.81 7.08 -7.67
N LYS A 130 -20.82 8.06 -6.77
CA LYS A 130 -22.07 8.53 -6.13
C LYS A 130 -22.89 9.40 -7.08
N GLU A 131 -22.22 10.23 -7.88
CA GLU A 131 -22.86 11.07 -8.90
C GLU A 131 -23.23 10.27 -10.16
N HIS A 132 -22.48 9.21 -10.45
CA HIS A 132 -22.73 8.30 -11.56
C HIS A 132 -23.02 6.88 -11.06
N PRO A 133 -24.22 6.62 -10.51
CA PRO A 133 -24.61 5.28 -10.12
C PRO A 133 -24.68 4.38 -11.37
N VAL A 134 -23.76 3.41 -11.45
CA VAL A 134 -23.72 2.44 -12.54
C VAL A 134 -24.94 1.52 -12.41
N SER A 135 -25.94 1.70 -13.27
CA SER A 135 -27.08 0.80 -13.37
C SER A 135 -26.65 -0.51 -14.01
N PHE A 136 -26.27 -1.49 -13.19
CA PHE A 136 -26.12 -2.87 -13.63
C PHE A 136 -27.47 -3.40 -14.14
N GLY A 137 -27.48 -3.89 -15.38
CA GLY A 137 -28.67 -4.11 -16.20
C GLY A 137 -29.81 -4.84 -15.49
N LYS A 138 -30.96 -4.16 -15.41
CA LYS A 138 -32.26 -4.80 -15.32
C LYS A 138 -32.70 -5.10 -16.76
N GLY A 139 -32.63 -6.37 -17.14
CA GLY A 139 -33.10 -6.85 -18.44
C GLY A 139 -34.52 -6.39 -18.71
N LYS A 140 -34.70 -5.75 -19.87
CA LYS A 140 -35.98 -5.30 -20.43
C LYS A 140 -36.86 -6.52 -20.73
N GLY A 141 -37.91 -6.72 -19.94
CA GLY A 141 -39.10 -7.44 -20.36
C GLY A 141 -40.02 -6.49 -21.12
N GLU A 142 -40.17 -6.78 -22.41
CA GLU A 142 -41.39 -6.70 -23.23
C GLU A 142 -42.22 -5.39 -23.39
N THR A 143 -42.44 -5.13 -24.69
CA THR A 143 -43.63 -4.59 -25.39
C THR A 143 -44.04 -3.12 -25.20
N GLY A 144 -43.80 -2.34 -26.25
CA GLY A 144 -44.29 -0.97 -26.43
C GLY A 144 -45.77 -0.90 -26.86
N PRO A 145 -46.44 0.25 -26.66
CA PRO A 145 -47.82 0.43 -27.05
C PRO A 145 -47.97 0.69 -28.56
N GLU A 146 -48.79 -0.16 -29.17
CA GLU A 146 -49.37 -0.04 -30.49
C GLU A 146 -50.13 1.30 -30.62
N ARG A 147 -49.70 2.16 -31.56
CA ARG A 147 -50.51 3.26 -32.08
C ARG A 147 -51.15 2.78 -33.38
N MET A 148 -52.46 2.61 -33.38
CA MET A 148 -53.26 2.54 -34.61
C MET A 148 -54.56 3.33 -34.39
N VAL A 149 -54.70 4.35 -35.25
CA VAL A 149 -55.90 5.05 -35.77
C VAL A 149 -57.18 5.01 -34.93
#